data_AF-A0A7T6VDK3-F1
#
_entry.id   AF-A0A7T6VDK3-F1
#
_cell.length_a   1.000
_cell.length_b   1.000
_cell.length_c   1.000
_cell.angle_alpha   90.00
_cell.angle_beta   90.00
_cell.angle_gamma   90.00
#
_symmetry.space_group_name_H-M   'P 1'
#
loop_
_entity.id
_entity.type
_entity.pdbx_description
1 polymer ?
#
loop_
_entity_poly.entity_id
_entity_poly.type
_entity_poly.pdbx_seq_one_letter_code
_entity_poly.pdbx_strand_id
1 'polypeptide(L)'
;MIPRDRLVTVDRAGQLQQRAGVPLACAEVNLFSSNAEPIETKTGLAHYALKPFSLKTAVTTEVWSVDQVRVTTAEGTAILPPFESFQHALGAAPELYWMIWRDESRRAPKAATEPLKPGQEAPHERAVAVNREVLRGLEFALVGANGQPVDPAARRQLDVTLSCTNGNLVGMRERKLALRDGDSADEIVLLAPPSASPAPVFRRGELWELLFWLVPQAIRLNADGLAQFKRLCTRFAMFAPDAGRRFDALVSLSNARIRRWMPGKPASAFVQGLEIRLVIDEQRFLRFSLDGLGRAMERFFTPYVPVTSFVQVVLFSADTGAVLRRGEPCPGSQPLA
;
A
#
# COMPACT_ATOMS: atom_id res chain seq x y z
N MET A 1 24.15 -0.42 -30.32
CA MET A 1 25.61 -0.59 -30.54
C MET A 1 26.33 0.62 -29.98
N ILE A 2 26.93 0.49 -28.79
CA ILE A 2 27.78 1.50 -28.14
C ILE A 2 29.00 0.71 -27.60
N PRO A 3 30.24 1.19 -27.78
CA PRO A 3 31.43 0.35 -27.64
C PRO A 3 31.78 0.07 -26.17
N ARG A 4 32.31 -1.14 -25.93
CA ARG A 4 32.85 -1.60 -24.65
C ARG A 4 34.25 -1.02 -24.43
N ASP A 5 34.36 0.07 -23.68
CA ASP A 5 35.65 0.48 -23.11
C ASP A 5 35.86 -0.14 -21.74
N ARG A 6 36.85 -1.04 -21.67
CA ARG A 6 37.37 -1.65 -20.44
C ARG A 6 38.23 -0.63 -19.71
N LEU A 7 37.69 0.00 -18.67
CA LEU A 7 38.48 0.75 -17.69
C LEU A 7 39.04 -0.21 -16.62
N VAL A 8 40.32 -0.58 -16.77
CA VAL A 8 41.12 -1.27 -15.75
C VAL A 8 41.77 -0.20 -14.87
N THR A 9 41.56 -0.26 -13.55
CA THR A 9 42.30 0.56 -12.59
C THR A 9 43.09 -0.41 -11.70
N VAL A 10 44.41 -0.26 -11.66
CA VAL A 10 45.33 -1.10 -10.89
C VAL A 10 45.58 -0.42 -9.54
N ASP A 11 45.33 -1.12 -8.43
CA ASP A 11 45.78 -0.69 -7.11
C ASP A 11 47.26 -1.11 -6.89
N ARG A 12 47.99 -0.37 -6.05
CA ARG A 12 49.43 -0.53 -5.75
C ARG A 12 49.82 -1.90 -5.16
N ALA A 13 48.88 -2.81 -4.93
CA ALA A 13 49.10 -4.15 -4.38
C ALA A 13 48.88 -5.32 -5.37
N GLY A 14 48.63 -5.06 -6.66
CA GLY A 14 48.68 -6.12 -7.70
C GLY A 14 47.63 -7.23 -7.61
N GLN A 15 46.59 -7.09 -6.78
CA GLN A 15 45.46 -8.03 -6.75
C GLN A 15 44.39 -7.64 -7.78
N LEU A 16 44.11 -8.56 -8.71
CA LEU A 16 42.97 -8.50 -9.62
C LEU A 16 41.66 -8.70 -8.83
N GLN A 17 41.04 -7.61 -8.38
CA GLN A 17 39.61 -7.66 -8.05
C GLN A 17 38.83 -7.78 -9.35
N GLN A 18 38.09 -8.89 -9.52
CA GLN A 18 37.01 -8.94 -10.49
C GLN A 18 36.01 -7.83 -10.14
N ARG A 19 36.03 -6.73 -10.90
CA ARG A 19 34.93 -5.77 -10.90
C ARG A 19 33.70 -6.51 -11.43
N ALA A 20 32.88 -7.04 -10.54
CA ALA A 20 31.49 -7.30 -10.87
C ALA A 20 30.93 -5.97 -11.38
N GLY A 21 30.56 -5.91 -12.66
CA GLY A 21 29.87 -4.75 -13.20
C GLY A 21 28.64 -4.45 -12.33
N VAL A 22 28.29 -3.18 -12.17
CA VAL A 22 27.07 -2.81 -11.44
C VAL A 22 25.90 -3.46 -12.19
N PRO A 23 25.16 -4.41 -11.56
CA PRO A 23 24.01 -5.01 -12.22
C PRO A 23 22.97 -3.92 -12.47
N LEU A 24 22.30 -3.96 -13.62
CA LEU A 24 21.11 -3.16 -13.85
C LEU A 24 20.05 -3.65 -12.86
N ALA A 25 19.78 -2.85 -11.84
CA ALA A 25 18.82 -3.18 -10.80
C ALA A 25 17.45 -2.57 -11.15
N CYS A 26 16.47 -3.42 -11.40
CA CYS A 26 15.07 -3.05 -11.52
C CYS A 26 14.32 -3.36 -10.21
N ALA A 27 13.30 -2.56 -9.91
CA ALA A 27 12.39 -2.87 -8.82
C ALA A 27 11.24 -3.72 -9.39
N GLU A 28 11.13 -4.96 -8.91
CA GLU A 28 10.09 -5.89 -9.33
C GLU A 28 9.01 -6.02 -8.26
N VAL A 29 7.76 -6.17 -8.70
CA VAL A 29 6.58 -6.35 -7.83
C VAL A 29 5.92 -7.67 -8.20
N ASN A 30 5.56 -8.48 -7.20
CA ASN A 30 4.87 -9.76 -7.36
C ASN A 30 3.38 -9.56 -7.74
N LEU A 31 3.14 -9.07 -8.96
CA LEU A 31 1.82 -8.81 -9.53
C LEU A 31 1.79 -9.28 -10.98
N PHE A 32 0.76 -10.03 -11.36
CA PHE A 32 0.58 -10.53 -12.72
C PHE A 32 -0.89 -10.54 -13.13
N SER A 33 -1.16 -10.40 -14.43
CA SER A 33 -2.52 -10.47 -14.94
C SER A 33 -2.99 -11.93 -15.11
N SER A 34 -4.26 -12.15 -14.77
CA SER A 34 -4.99 -13.41 -14.98
C SER A 34 -6.47 -13.11 -15.25
N ASN A 35 -7.19 -14.10 -15.77
CA ASN A 35 -8.66 -14.05 -15.80
C ASN A 35 -9.23 -14.74 -14.57
N ALA A 36 -10.47 -14.43 -14.21
CA ALA A 36 -11.27 -15.23 -13.29
C ALA A 36 -11.81 -16.47 -13.99
N GLU A 37 -12.22 -17.47 -13.21
CA GLU A 37 -13.16 -18.48 -13.68
C GLU A 37 -14.45 -17.78 -14.16
N PRO A 38 -15.01 -18.13 -15.34
CA PRO A 38 -16.22 -17.49 -15.85
C PRO A 38 -17.36 -17.57 -14.85
N ILE A 39 -18.03 -16.44 -14.59
CA ILE A 39 -19.15 -16.37 -13.64
C ILE A 39 -20.45 -16.28 -14.43
N GLU A 40 -21.32 -17.27 -14.25
CA GLU A 40 -22.69 -17.22 -14.76
C GLU A 40 -23.63 -16.69 -13.68
N THR A 41 -24.39 -15.64 -14.02
CA THR A 41 -25.36 -15.07 -13.08
C THR A 41 -26.58 -15.97 -12.91
N LYS A 42 -27.08 -16.05 -11.68
CA LYS A 42 -28.22 -16.89 -11.29
C LYS A 42 -29.27 -16.06 -10.58
N THR A 43 -30.53 -16.28 -10.94
CA THR A 43 -31.67 -15.67 -10.26
C THR A 43 -31.67 -16.06 -8.77
N GLY A 44 -31.90 -15.07 -7.90
CA GLY A 44 -31.87 -15.20 -6.45
C GLY A 44 -30.47 -15.16 -5.83
N LEU A 45 -29.41 -14.93 -6.62
CA LEU A 45 -28.03 -14.87 -6.13
C LEU A 45 -27.42 -13.49 -6.35
N ALA A 46 -27.19 -12.78 -5.24
CA ALA A 46 -26.60 -11.45 -5.21
C ALA A 46 -25.05 -11.43 -5.20
N HIS A 47 -24.44 -12.50 -4.71
CA HIS A 47 -22.99 -12.59 -4.48
C HIS A 47 -22.41 -13.82 -5.16
N TYR A 48 -21.25 -13.64 -5.80
CA TYR A 48 -20.56 -14.65 -6.58
C TYR A 48 -19.14 -14.81 -6.03
N ALA A 49 -18.66 -16.06 -5.89
CA ALA A 49 -17.29 -16.30 -5.50
C ALA A 49 -16.34 -15.91 -6.66
N LEU A 50 -15.34 -15.09 -6.38
CA LEU A 50 -14.35 -14.70 -7.38
C LEU A 50 -13.08 -15.54 -7.22
N LYS A 51 -12.79 -16.38 -8.21
CA LYS A 51 -11.62 -17.25 -8.22
C LYS A 51 -10.75 -16.95 -9.43
N PRO A 52 -9.42 -16.83 -9.26
CA PRO A 52 -8.53 -16.73 -10.39
C PRO A 52 -8.56 -18.04 -11.17
N PHE A 53 -8.49 -17.93 -12.49
CA PHE A 53 -8.36 -19.09 -13.37
C PHE A 53 -7.09 -19.86 -13.00
N SER A 54 -7.26 -21.13 -12.64
CA SER A 54 -6.17 -21.95 -12.10
C SER A 54 -5.07 -22.15 -13.14
N LEU A 55 -3.94 -21.45 -12.96
CA LEU A 55 -2.71 -21.73 -13.67
C LEU A 55 -2.09 -22.98 -13.03
N LYS A 56 -1.93 -24.06 -13.80
CA LYS A 56 -1.36 -25.35 -13.33
C LYS A 56 0.01 -25.23 -12.63
N THR A 57 0.70 -24.10 -12.81
CA THR A 57 2.07 -23.86 -12.36
C THR A 57 2.16 -23.07 -11.05
N ALA A 58 1.07 -22.47 -10.55
CA ALA A 58 1.12 -21.60 -9.38
C ALA A 58 0.80 -22.36 -8.07
N VAL A 59 1.71 -22.30 -7.10
CA VAL A 59 1.56 -22.95 -5.78
C VAL A 59 0.43 -22.32 -4.97
N THR A 60 0.27 -21.00 -5.08
CA THR A 60 -0.81 -20.20 -4.45
C THR A 60 -1.05 -18.95 -5.30
N THR A 61 -2.28 -18.71 -5.74
CA THR A 61 -2.66 -17.47 -6.45
C THR A 61 -3.75 -16.75 -5.67
N GLU A 62 -3.45 -15.51 -5.27
CA GLU A 62 -4.40 -14.64 -4.59
C GLU A 62 -4.78 -13.47 -5.50
N VAL A 63 -6.05 -13.06 -5.45
CA VAL A 63 -6.53 -11.92 -6.24
C VAL A 63 -6.16 -10.63 -5.53
N TRP A 64 -5.38 -9.78 -6.20
CA TRP A 64 -4.96 -8.47 -5.70
C TRP A 64 -5.94 -7.36 -6.08
N SER A 65 -6.48 -7.35 -7.29
CA SER A 65 -7.53 -6.41 -7.73
C SER A 65 -8.33 -7.01 -8.89
N VAL A 66 -9.54 -6.48 -9.08
CA VAL A 66 -10.28 -6.64 -10.33
C VAL A 66 -10.02 -5.41 -11.17
N ASP A 67 -9.54 -5.62 -12.37
CA ASP A 67 -9.14 -4.55 -13.26
C ASP A 67 -10.27 -4.20 -14.23
N GLN A 68 -11.02 -5.21 -14.69
CA GLN A 68 -12.12 -5.03 -15.62
C GLN A 68 -13.16 -6.14 -15.47
N VAL A 69 -14.44 -5.77 -15.65
CA VAL A 69 -15.56 -6.70 -15.70
C VAL A 69 -16.28 -6.51 -17.00
N ARG A 70 -16.44 -7.59 -17.74
CA ARG A 70 -17.20 -7.64 -18.99
C ARG A 70 -18.43 -8.50 -18.78
N VAL A 71 -19.57 -8.00 -19.23
CA VAL A 71 -20.83 -8.73 -19.22
C VAL A 71 -21.24 -9.06 -20.64
N THR A 72 -21.60 -10.32 -20.87
CA THR A 72 -22.18 -10.79 -22.12
C THR A 72 -23.64 -11.16 -21.87
N THR A 73 -24.53 -10.49 -22.59
CA THR A 73 -25.97 -10.73 -22.62
C THR A 73 -26.38 -11.19 -24.02
N ALA A 74 -27.66 -11.52 -24.21
CA ALA A 74 -28.20 -11.82 -25.54
C ALA A 74 -28.08 -10.64 -26.52
N GLU A 75 -28.02 -9.41 -26.02
CA GLU A 75 -27.99 -8.17 -26.82
C GLU A 75 -26.57 -7.76 -27.22
N GLY A 76 -25.56 -8.29 -26.54
CA GLY A 76 -24.16 -7.98 -26.84
C GLY A 76 -23.25 -8.08 -25.62
N THR A 77 -22.06 -7.52 -25.76
CA THR A 77 -21.03 -7.51 -24.73
C THR A 77 -20.71 -6.08 -24.32
N ALA A 78 -20.71 -5.80 -23.02
CA ALA A 78 -20.45 -4.48 -22.46
C ALA A 78 -19.45 -4.55 -21.30
N ILE A 79 -18.78 -3.42 -21.02
CA ILE A 79 -17.92 -3.28 -19.84
C ILE A 79 -18.76 -2.72 -18.71
N LEU A 80 -18.76 -3.40 -17.56
CA LEU A 80 -19.42 -2.92 -16.36
C LEU A 80 -18.46 -2.02 -15.57
N PRO A 81 -18.88 -0.82 -15.15
CA PRO A 81 -18.05 0.05 -14.33
C PRO A 81 -18.08 -0.34 -12.84
N PRO A 82 -17.00 -0.06 -12.08
CA PRO A 82 -17.00 -0.24 -10.64
C PRO A 82 -17.95 0.74 -9.96
N PHE A 83 -18.54 0.32 -8.86
CA PHE A 83 -19.41 1.16 -8.03
C PHE A 83 -18.66 2.35 -7.40
N GLU A 84 -17.34 2.31 -7.24
CA GLU A 84 -16.58 3.47 -6.72
C GLU A 84 -16.18 4.46 -7.82
N SER A 85 -16.60 4.25 -9.08
CA SER A 85 -16.29 5.18 -10.17
C SER A 85 -17.08 6.50 -10.04
N PHE A 86 -16.48 7.62 -10.44
CA PHE A 86 -17.17 8.92 -10.53
C PHE A 86 -18.29 8.96 -11.60
N GLN A 87 -18.57 7.84 -12.28
CA GLN A 87 -19.57 7.75 -13.34
C GLN A 87 -21.00 7.90 -12.83
N HIS A 88 -21.24 7.67 -11.53
CA HIS A 88 -22.54 7.95 -10.88
C HIS A 88 -22.97 9.40 -10.97
N ALA A 89 -22.01 10.33 -11.04
CA ALA A 89 -22.26 11.77 -10.97
C ALA A 89 -22.47 12.43 -12.34
N LEU A 90 -22.19 11.73 -13.44
CA LEU A 90 -22.10 12.31 -14.79
C LEU A 90 -23.34 12.07 -15.69
N GLY A 91 -24.46 11.65 -15.12
CA GLY A 91 -25.79 11.84 -15.73
C GLY A 91 -26.24 10.79 -16.75
N ALA A 92 -25.40 9.84 -17.14
CA ALA A 92 -25.79 8.61 -17.83
C ALA A 92 -25.41 7.42 -16.94
N ALA A 93 -26.06 7.28 -15.79
CA ALA A 93 -25.75 6.24 -14.83
C ALA A 93 -26.07 4.86 -15.44
N PRO A 94 -25.09 3.97 -15.69
CA PRO A 94 -25.40 2.59 -16.01
C PRO A 94 -26.34 1.98 -14.97
N GLU A 95 -27.26 1.12 -15.41
CA GLU A 95 -28.21 0.46 -14.49
C GLU A 95 -27.51 -0.51 -13.54
N LEU A 96 -26.29 -0.94 -13.89
CA LEU A 96 -25.57 -1.99 -13.20
C LEU A 96 -24.09 -1.63 -13.04
N TYR A 97 -23.61 -1.81 -11.82
CA TYR A 97 -22.22 -1.67 -11.43
C TYR A 97 -21.75 -2.97 -10.80
N TRP A 98 -20.45 -3.11 -10.62
CA TRP A 98 -19.88 -4.18 -9.81
C TRP A 98 -19.22 -3.63 -8.56
N MET A 99 -19.22 -4.45 -7.52
CA MET A 99 -18.53 -4.18 -6.27
C MET A 99 -17.91 -5.47 -5.75
N ILE A 100 -16.81 -5.32 -5.01
CA ILE A 100 -16.09 -6.44 -4.42
C ILE A 100 -16.19 -6.33 -2.92
N TRP A 101 -16.47 -7.47 -2.30
CA TRP A 101 -16.43 -7.61 -0.86
C TRP A 101 -15.26 -8.51 -0.51
N ARG A 102 -14.32 -7.97 0.23
CA ARG A 102 -13.31 -8.76 0.93
C ARG A 102 -13.86 -9.04 2.30
N ASP A 103 -14.19 -10.29 2.60
CA ASP A 103 -14.54 -10.66 3.97
C ASP A 103 -13.26 -10.72 4.84
N GLU A 104 -12.69 -9.53 5.08
CA GLU A 104 -11.56 -9.29 5.97
C GLU A 104 -12.05 -8.88 7.37
N SER A 105 -13.30 -8.43 7.50
CA SER A 105 -13.94 -8.06 8.77
C SER A 105 -14.18 -9.25 9.71
N ARG A 106 -14.12 -10.51 9.23
CA ARG A 106 -14.06 -11.72 10.07
C ARG A 106 -12.66 -12.13 10.54
N ARG A 107 -11.57 -11.46 10.11
CA ARG A 107 -10.21 -11.70 10.63
C ARG A 107 -9.89 -10.95 11.92
N ALA A 108 -10.74 -10.01 12.34
CA ALA A 108 -10.73 -9.60 13.74
C ALA A 108 -11.07 -10.83 14.57
N PRO A 109 -10.26 -11.25 15.55
CA PRO A 109 -10.63 -12.39 16.40
C PRO A 109 -11.98 -12.07 17.02
N LYS A 110 -13.00 -12.82 16.60
CA LYS A 110 -14.27 -12.84 17.32
C LYS A 110 -13.90 -13.42 18.69
N ALA A 111 -14.06 -12.62 19.74
CA ALA A 111 -13.92 -13.10 21.11
C ALA A 111 -14.67 -14.43 21.20
N ALA A 112 -14.00 -15.45 21.74
CA ALA A 112 -14.53 -16.80 21.83
C ALA A 112 -15.97 -16.72 22.35
N THR A 113 -16.94 -17.07 21.49
CA THR A 113 -18.28 -17.34 21.97
C THR A 113 -18.12 -18.46 22.98
N GLU A 114 -18.50 -18.20 24.23
CA GLU A 114 -18.45 -19.17 25.32
C GLU A 114 -19.02 -20.52 24.85
N PRO A 115 -18.42 -21.66 25.28
CA PRO A 115 -18.94 -22.96 24.88
C PRO A 115 -20.37 -23.12 25.40
N LEU A 116 -21.32 -23.23 24.47
CA LEU A 116 -22.70 -23.56 24.76
C LEU A 116 -22.74 -24.87 25.56
N LYS A 117 -23.32 -24.84 26.76
CA LYS A 117 -23.57 -26.02 27.59
C LYS A 117 -24.53 -26.97 26.84
N PRO A 118 -24.29 -28.30 26.86
CA PRO A 118 -25.18 -29.24 26.22
C PRO A 118 -26.50 -29.35 27.01
N GLY A 119 -27.63 -28.97 26.41
CA GLY A 119 -28.95 -29.31 26.97
C GLY A 119 -30.11 -28.32 26.80
N GLN A 120 -30.05 -27.30 25.94
CA GLN A 120 -31.23 -26.46 25.69
C GLN A 120 -31.49 -26.29 24.18
N GLU A 121 -32.63 -26.84 23.73
CA GLU A 121 -33.25 -26.50 22.45
C GLU A 121 -33.85 -25.10 22.52
N ALA A 122 -33.50 -24.24 21.56
CA ALA A 122 -34.21 -23.00 21.27
C ALA A 122 -34.85 -23.12 19.87
N PRO A 123 -36.17 -22.85 19.71
CA PRO A 123 -36.86 -23.00 18.44
C PRO A 123 -36.78 -21.74 17.57
N HIS A 124 -36.77 -21.98 16.25
CA HIS A 124 -37.30 -21.12 15.17
C HIS A 124 -36.57 -19.79 14.85
N GLU A 125 -35.38 -19.90 14.26
CA GLU A 125 -34.92 -19.00 13.17
C GLU A 125 -34.46 -19.84 11.96
N ARG A 126 -35.28 -20.80 11.55
CA ARG A 126 -35.05 -21.63 10.34
C ARG A 126 -35.76 -21.02 9.14
N ALA A 127 -35.22 -19.94 8.58
CA ALA A 127 -35.51 -19.49 7.20
C ALA A 127 -34.48 -18.53 6.59
N VAL A 128 -33.63 -17.86 7.37
CA VAL A 128 -32.61 -16.92 6.85
C VAL A 128 -31.18 -17.51 6.95
N ALA A 129 -31.04 -18.73 7.46
CA ALA A 129 -29.77 -19.36 7.80
C ALA A 129 -29.11 -20.19 6.67
N VAL A 130 -29.71 -20.31 5.48
CA VAL A 130 -29.18 -21.18 4.41
C VAL A 130 -28.03 -20.53 3.62
N ASN A 131 -27.79 -19.22 3.76
CA ASN A 131 -26.71 -18.50 3.04
C ASN A 131 -25.58 -17.94 3.92
N ARG A 132 -25.53 -18.25 5.23
CA ARG A 132 -24.50 -17.68 6.13
C ARG A 132 -23.23 -18.51 6.29
N GLU A 133 -23.20 -19.76 5.81
CA GLU A 133 -22.14 -20.72 6.18
C GLU A 133 -20.97 -20.90 5.19
N VAL A 134 -20.92 -20.24 4.02
CA VAL A 134 -19.77 -20.37 3.09
C VAL A 134 -19.29 -19.04 2.50
N LEU A 135 -19.36 -17.96 3.28
CA LEU A 135 -18.80 -16.66 2.87
C LEU A 135 -17.36 -16.53 3.41
N ARG A 136 -16.45 -17.33 2.84
CA ARG A 136 -15.00 -17.26 3.12
C ARG A 136 -14.26 -16.98 1.81
N GLY A 137 -14.00 -15.71 1.49
CA GLY A 137 -13.21 -15.35 0.32
C GLY A 137 -13.48 -13.96 -0.25
N LEU A 138 -13.00 -13.74 -1.47
CA LEU A 138 -13.30 -12.58 -2.29
C LEU A 138 -14.66 -12.78 -2.96
N GLU A 139 -15.59 -11.89 -2.68
CA GLU A 139 -16.94 -11.93 -3.24
C GLU A 139 -17.13 -10.81 -4.25
N PHE A 140 -17.84 -11.13 -5.31
CA PHE A 140 -18.22 -10.24 -6.38
C PHE A 140 -19.74 -10.03 -6.32
N ALA A 141 -20.20 -8.79 -6.35
CA ALA A 141 -21.62 -8.45 -6.35
C ALA A 141 -21.94 -7.50 -7.50
N LEU A 142 -23.09 -7.71 -8.13
CA LEU A 142 -23.69 -6.74 -9.04
C LEU A 142 -24.59 -5.82 -8.23
N VAL A 143 -24.42 -4.51 -8.38
CA VAL A 143 -25.15 -3.52 -7.59
C VAL A 143 -25.79 -2.47 -8.49
N GLY A 144 -26.93 -1.95 -8.06
CA GLY A 144 -27.59 -0.82 -8.72
C GLY A 144 -26.94 0.51 -8.34
N ALA A 145 -27.47 1.61 -8.86
CA ALA A 145 -27.00 2.97 -8.53
C ALA A 145 -27.15 3.34 -7.03
N ASN A 146 -28.01 2.64 -6.29
CA ASN A 146 -28.18 2.79 -4.84
C ASN A 146 -27.18 1.94 -4.01
N GLY A 147 -26.25 1.23 -4.66
CA GLY A 147 -25.29 0.35 -4.01
C GLY A 147 -25.89 -0.93 -3.42
N GLN A 148 -27.17 -1.20 -3.64
CA GLN A 148 -27.80 -2.44 -3.20
C GLN A 148 -27.56 -3.55 -4.22
N PRO A 149 -27.36 -4.80 -3.77
CA PRO A 149 -27.24 -5.92 -4.69
C PRO A 149 -28.47 -6.05 -5.58
N VAL A 150 -28.25 -6.17 -6.88
CA VAL A 150 -29.30 -6.36 -7.87
C VAL A 150 -29.21 -7.78 -8.38
N ASP A 151 -30.32 -8.50 -8.28
CA ASP A 151 -30.47 -9.79 -8.93
C ASP A 151 -30.60 -9.58 -10.45
N PRO A 152 -29.65 -10.03 -11.27
CA PRO A 152 -29.80 -9.95 -12.71
C PRO A 152 -30.95 -10.87 -13.13
N ALA A 153 -32.07 -10.26 -13.56
CA ALA A 153 -33.28 -10.97 -13.98
C ALA A 153 -33.06 -11.99 -15.11
N ALA A 154 -31.94 -11.90 -15.83
CA ALA A 154 -31.54 -12.81 -16.91
C ALA A 154 -30.17 -13.44 -16.63
N ARG A 155 -29.90 -14.60 -17.23
CA ARG A 155 -28.57 -15.22 -17.24
C ARG A 155 -27.61 -14.36 -18.06
N ARG A 156 -26.51 -13.97 -17.44
CA ARG A 156 -25.43 -13.17 -18.03
C ARG A 156 -24.13 -13.91 -17.76
N GLN A 157 -23.23 -13.89 -18.74
CA GLN A 157 -21.87 -14.38 -18.54
C GLN A 157 -20.98 -13.19 -18.17
N LEU A 158 -20.18 -13.36 -17.11
CA LEU A 158 -19.24 -12.35 -16.64
C LEU A 158 -17.83 -12.86 -16.85
N ASP A 159 -17.06 -12.12 -17.64
CA ASP A 159 -15.63 -12.31 -17.79
C ASP A 159 -14.91 -11.23 -16.98
N VAL A 160 -14.07 -11.64 -16.05
CA VAL A 160 -13.39 -10.73 -15.11
C VAL A 160 -11.89 -10.82 -15.30
N THR A 161 -11.28 -9.68 -15.57
CA THR A 161 -9.81 -9.52 -15.62
C THR A 161 -9.31 -9.16 -14.23
N LEU A 162 -8.30 -9.89 -13.76
CA LEU A 162 -7.74 -9.80 -12.42
C LEU A 162 -6.25 -9.47 -12.47
N SER A 163 -5.81 -8.66 -11.53
CA SER A 163 -4.42 -8.65 -11.11
C SER A 163 -4.27 -9.57 -9.91
N CYS A 164 -3.31 -10.48 -9.99
CA CYS A 164 -3.08 -11.55 -9.02
C CYS A 164 -1.66 -11.49 -8.47
N THR A 165 -1.47 -12.07 -7.29
CA THR A 165 -0.16 -12.20 -6.64
C THR A 165 0.07 -13.64 -6.20
N ASN A 166 1.33 -14.03 -6.05
CA ASN A 166 1.69 -15.35 -5.52
C ASN A 166 1.64 -15.43 -3.99
N GLY A 167 1.10 -14.39 -3.33
CA GLY A 167 1.05 -14.28 -1.88
C GLY A 167 2.39 -13.90 -1.27
N ASN A 168 2.59 -14.22 0.01
CA ASN A 168 3.79 -13.86 0.76
C ASN A 168 4.95 -14.84 0.50
N LEU A 169 6.00 -14.37 -0.17
CA LEU A 169 7.13 -15.19 -0.63
C LEU A 169 8.40 -15.08 0.22
N VAL A 170 8.33 -14.57 1.45
CA VAL A 170 9.51 -14.39 2.35
C VAL A 170 10.30 -15.68 2.59
N GLY A 171 9.67 -16.85 2.45
CA GLY A 171 10.32 -18.17 2.59
C GLY A 171 10.98 -18.71 1.31
N MET A 172 10.90 -18.00 0.18
CA MET A 172 11.43 -18.46 -1.10
C MET A 172 12.96 -18.55 -1.06
N ARG A 173 13.49 -19.74 -1.34
CA ARG A 173 14.94 -20.01 -1.37
C ARG A 173 15.55 -19.77 -2.75
N GLU A 174 14.76 -19.96 -3.79
CA GLU A 174 15.19 -19.74 -5.17
C GLU A 174 15.36 -18.25 -5.43
N ARG A 175 16.48 -17.89 -6.06
CA ARG A 175 16.81 -16.50 -6.39
C ARG A 175 16.80 -16.23 -7.89
N LYS A 176 16.81 -17.28 -8.72
CA LYS A 176 16.75 -17.14 -10.16
C LYS A 176 15.29 -17.04 -10.56
N LEU A 177 14.97 -16.06 -11.39
CA LEU A 177 13.63 -15.89 -11.93
C LEU A 177 13.62 -16.40 -13.38
N ALA A 178 12.56 -17.11 -13.72
CA ALA A 178 12.30 -17.53 -15.09
C ALA A 178 11.23 -16.61 -15.71
N LEU A 179 11.40 -16.27 -16.98
CA LEU A 179 10.37 -15.60 -17.75
C LEU A 179 9.20 -16.55 -18.02
N ARG A 180 7.98 -16.02 -17.91
CA ARG A 180 6.74 -16.78 -18.08
C ARG A 180 6.59 -17.35 -19.50
N ASP A 181 7.03 -16.60 -20.52
CA ASP A 181 6.85 -16.97 -21.93
C ASP A 181 8.02 -17.78 -22.51
N GLY A 182 8.98 -18.20 -21.68
CA GLY A 182 10.09 -19.06 -22.09
C GLY A 182 11.15 -18.38 -22.95
N ASP A 183 11.09 -17.06 -23.13
CA ASP A 183 12.11 -16.29 -23.82
C ASP A 183 13.47 -16.44 -23.15
N SER A 184 14.51 -16.59 -23.97
CA SER A 184 15.90 -16.64 -23.51
C SER A 184 16.38 -15.23 -23.15
N ALA A 185 16.04 -14.76 -21.96
CA ALA A 185 16.69 -13.60 -21.37
C ALA A 185 18.00 -13.99 -20.67
N ASP A 186 18.89 -13.00 -20.53
CA ASP A 186 20.02 -13.08 -19.61
C ASP A 186 19.54 -13.46 -18.19
N GLU A 187 20.44 -14.04 -17.38
CA GLU A 187 20.10 -14.56 -16.06
C GLU A 187 19.50 -13.48 -15.13
N ILE A 188 18.22 -13.64 -14.77
CA ILE A 188 17.52 -12.75 -13.83
C ILE A 188 17.70 -13.30 -12.41
N VAL A 189 18.33 -12.53 -11.53
CA VAL A 189 18.60 -12.93 -10.14
C VAL A 189 18.10 -11.88 -9.17
N LEU A 190 17.41 -12.33 -8.13
CA LEU A 190 17.02 -11.53 -6.98
C LEU A 190 18.27 -11.11 -6.17
N LEU A 191 18.54 -9.80 -6.15
CA LEU A 191 19.63 -9.21 -5.37
C LEU A 191 19.36 -9.28 -3.86
N ALA A 192 18.09 -9.21 -3.47
CA ALA A 192 17.62 -9.31 -2.10
C ALA A 192 16.48 -10.33 -2.01
N PRO A 193 16.27 -10.99 -0.85
CA PRO A 193 15.09 -11.84 -0.66
C PRO A 193 13.80 -11.03 -0.85
N PRO A 194 12.70 -11.66 -1.31
CA PRO A 194 11.41 -10.99 -1.43
C PRO A 194 10.98 -10.33 -0.11
N SER A 195 10.39 -9.14 -0.22
CA SER A 195 9.83 -8.45 0.93
C SER A 195 8.58 -9.17 1.47
N ALA A 196 8.29 -8.93 2.74
CA ALA A 196 7.06 -9.43 3.36
C ALA A 196 5.85 -8.68 2.80
N SER A 197 4.87 -9.43 2.29
CA SER A 197 3.59 -8.90 1.82
C SER A 197 2.38 -9.58 2.49
N PRO A 198 2.34 -9.74 3.83
CA PRO A 198 1.17 -10.29 4.48
C PRO A 198 -0.02 -9.33 4.36
N ALA A 199 -1.21 -9.87 4.19
CA ALA A 199 -2.44 -9.08 4.31
C ALA A 199 -2.47 -8.41 5.70
N PRO A 200 -2.68 -7.08 5.79
CA PRO A 200 -2.71 -6.40 7.08
C PRO A 200 -3.89 -6.92 7.91
N VAL A 201 -3.64 -7.27 9.16
CA VAL A 201 -4.68 -7.65 10.11
C VAL A 201 -4.93 -6.46 11.01
N PHE A 202 -6.13 -5.88 10.93
CA PHE A 202 -6.54 -4.76 11.76
C PHE A 202 -7.26 -5.26 13.01
N ARG A 203 -6.84 -4.77 14.18
CA ARG A 203 -7.61 -4.96 15.42
C ARG A 203 -8.80 -4.00 15.47
N ARG A 204 -9.76 -4.26 16.36
CA ARG A 204 -10.89 -3.34 16.61
C ARG A 204 -10.35 -1.95 16.93
N GLY A 205 -10.82 -0.94 16.20
CA GLY A 205 -10.40 0.45 16.39
C GLY A 205 -9.17 0.89 15.57
N GLU A 206 -8.31 -0.01 15.11
CA GLU A 206 -7.08 0.38 14.36
C GLU A 206 -7.40 1.04 13.02
N LEU A 207 -8.50 0.66 12.37
CA LEU A 207 -8.97 1.33 11.15
C LEU A 207 -9.38 2.78 11.42
N TRP A 208 -9.99 3.05 12.59
CA TRP A 208 -10.33 4.41 13.00
C TRP A 208 -9.08 5.22 13.35
N GLU A 209 -8.07 4.61 13.97
CA GLU A 209 -6.77 5.26 14.19
C GLU A 209 -6.08 5.60 12.86
N LEU A 210 -6.13 4.70 11.87
CA LEU A 210 -5.60 4.96 10.53
C LEU A 210 -6.32 6.13 9.86
N LEU A 211 -7.65 6.16 9.95
CA LEU A 211 -8.45 7.27 9.42
C LEU A 211 -8.09 8.59 10.10
N PHE A 212 -7.89 8.59 11.42
CA PHE A 212 -7.45 9.77 12.17
C PHE A 212 -6.11 10.32 11.64
N TRP A 213 -5.18 9.46 11.23
CA TRP A 213 -3.91 9.89 10.65
C TRP A 213 -3.99 10.47 9.24
N LEU A 214 -5.11 10.26 8.53
CA LEU A 214 -5.36 10.90 7.22
C LEU A 214 -5.85 12.34 7.36
N VAL A 215 -6.21 12.77 8.57
CA VAL A 215 -6.58 14.16 8.85
C VAL A 215 -5.32 15.04 8.77
N PRO A 216 -5.38 16.19 8.06
CA PRO A 216 -4.29 17.14 8.06
C PRO A 216 -3.88 17.49 9.50
N GLN A 217 -2.57 17.48 9.77
CA GLN A 217 -2.02 17.84 11.08
C GLN A 217 -2.46 16.93 12.24
N ALA A 218 -2.67 15.64 11.96
CA ALA A 218 -3.06 14.65 12.98
C ALA A 218 -2.10 14.53 14.17
N ILE A 219 -0.83 14.94 14.03
CA ILE A 219 0.19 14.82 15.07
C ILE A 219 0.71 16.20 15.49
N ARG A 220 0.83 16.42 16.78
CA ARG A 220 1.48 17.61 17.33
C ARG A 220 2.99 17.55 17.13
N LEU A 221 3.59 18.62 16.60
CA LEU A 221 5.03 18.67 16.30
C LEU A 221 5.87 19.09 17.51
N ASN A 222 5.61 18.52 18.69
CA ASN A 222 6.28 18.84 19.94
C ASN A 222 6.74 17.55 20.66
N ALA A 223 7.34 17.71 21.85
CA ALA A 223 7.81 16.58 22.65
C ALA A 223 6.68 15.60 22.98
N ASP A 224 5.49 16.09 23.32
CA ASP A 224 4.32 15.24 23.63
C ASP A 224 3.87 14.40 22.44
N GLY A 225 3.98 14.94 21.22
CA GLY A 225 3.59 14.27 19.99
C GLY A 225 4.60 13.24 19.47
N LEU A 226 5.83 13.19 20.01
CA LEU A 226 6.88 12.26 19.54
C LEU A 226 6.43 10.80 19.61
N ALA A 227 5.78 10.40 20.71
CA ALA A 227 5.34 9.01 20.88
C ALA A 227 4.24 8.63 19.88
N GLN A 228 3.38 9.57 19.51
CA GLN A 228 2.36 9.37 18.47
C GLN A 228 3.00 9.35 17.08
N PHE A 229 3.99 10.21 16.84
CA PHE A 229 4.77 10.26 15.61
C PHE A 229 5.50 8.94 15.34
N LYS A 230 6.23 8.41 16.33
CA LYS A 230 6.90 7.10 16.21
C LYS A 230 5.91 5.99 15.88
N ARG A 231 4.73 5.99 16.52
CA ARG A 231 3.66 5.02 16.26
C ARG A 231 3.15 5.10 14.83
N LEU A 232 2.87 6.31 14.35
CA LEU A 232 2.49 6.54 12.96
C LEU A 232 3.55 6.01 12.01
N CYS A 233 4.81 6.42 12.17
CA CYS A 233 5.89 6.01 11.29
C CYS A 233 6.11 4.49 11.30
N THR A 234 6.09 3.87 12.47
CA THR A 234 6.22 2.41 12.62
C THR A 234 5.06 1.68 11.95
N ARG A 235 3.84 2.22 12.04
CA ARG A 235 2.67 1.62 11.41
C ARG A 235 2.72 1.70 9.90
N PHE A 236 3.08 2.85 9.32
CA PHE A 236 3.24 2.96 7.86
C PHE A 236 4.44 2.15 7.33
N ALA A 237 5.45 1.91 8.16
CA ALA A 237 6.58 1.05 7.84
C ALA A 237 6.40 -0.39 8.29
N MET A 238 5.21 -0.86 8.70
CA MET A 238 5.02 -2.15 9.39
C MET A 238 5.54 -3.39 8.66
N PHE A 239 5.73 -3.32 7.35
CA PHE A 239 6.27 -4.41 6.53
C PHE A 239 7.81 -4.39 6.44
N ALA A 240 8.45 -3.31 6.89
CA ALA A 240 9.89 -3.25 7.03
C ALA A 240 10.29 -3.95 8.35
N PRO A 241 11.21 -4.93 8.31
CA PRO A 241 11.57 -5.76 9.48
C PRO A 241 12.19 -4.96 10.63
N ASP A 242 12.61 -3.74 10.35
CA ASP A 242 13.39 -2.85 11.19
C ASP A 242 12.64 -1.55 11.51
N ALA A 243 11.34 -1.46 11.17
CA ALA A 243 10.52 -0.26 11.33
C ALA A 243 10.57 0.30 12.76
N GLY A 244 10.31 -0.55 13.77
CA GLY A 244 10.34 -0.13 15.17
C GLY A 244 11.71 0.45 15.56
N ARG A 245 12.79 -0.31 15.33
CA ARG A 245 14.16 0.12 15.63
C ARG A 245 14.52 1.44 14.94
N ARG A 246 14.10 1.62 13.69
CA ARG A 246 14.38 2.82 12.90
C ARG A 246 13.79 4.07 13.54
N PHE A 247 12.56 4.01 14.02
CA PHE A 247 11.88 5.17 14.61
C PHE A 247 12.11 5.30 16.11
N ASP A 248 12.51 4.23 16.80
CA ASP A 248 12.95 4.30 18.19
C ASP A 248 14.18 5.20 18.37
N ALA A 249 15.03 5.30 17.34
CA ALA A 249 16.19 6.20 17.30
C ALA A 249 15.82 7.69 17.36
N LEU A 250 14.57 8.09 17.08
CA LEU A 250 14.15 9.49 17.21
C LEU A 250 14.00 9.86 18.68
N VAL A 251 14.86 10.72 19.21
CA VAL A 251 14.88 11.05 20.64
C VAL A 251 14.00 12.26 20.96
N SER A 252 13.90 13.20 20.02
CA SER A 252 13.13 14.44 20.21
C SER A 252 12.49 14.93 18.92
N LEU A 253 11.32 15.56 19.06
CA LEU A 253 10.59 16.26 18.02
C LEU A 253 10.26 17.66 18.54
N SER A 254 10.63 18.68 17.79
CA SER A 254 10.24 20.06 18.05
C SER A 254 10.07 20.84 16.75
N ASN A 255 9.42 21.99 16.84
CA ASN A 255 9.26 22.90 15.71
C ASN A 255 9.57 24.34 16.13
N ALA A 256 9.98 25.16 15.17
CA ALA A 256 10.21 26.58 15.36
C ALA A 256 9.74 27.36 14.13
N ARG A 257 9.16 28.54 14.35
CA ARG A 257 8.83 29.47 13.26
C ARG A 257 10.10 30.19 12.83
N ILE A 258 10.44 30.11 11.56
CA ILE A 258 11.63 30.76 10.98
C ILE A 258 11.24 31.63 9.80
N ARG A 259 12.12 32.57 9.42
CA ARG A 259 11.98 33.33 8.17
C ARG A 259 13.16 33.01 7.27
N ARG A 260 12.90 32.80 5.98
CA ARG A 260 13.95 32.66 4.97
C ARG A 260 13.66 33.53 3.77
N TRP A 261 14.75 33.95 3.13
CA TRP A 261 14.69 34.46 1.77
C TRP A 261 14.34 33.30 0.83
N MET A 262 13.19 33.39 0.19
CA MET A 262 12.70 32.37 -0.73
C MET A 262 12.66 32.92 -2.15
N PRO A 263 13.22 32.21 -3.13
CA PRO A 263 13.09 32.59 -4.52
C PRO A 263 11.64 32.41 -4.95
N GLY A 264 11.04 33.48 -5.49
CA GLY A 264 9.65 33.51 -5.92
C GLY A 264 9.50 34.29 -7.23
N LYS A 265 8.42 34.01 -7.95
CA LYS A 265 7.96 34.83 -9.08
C LYS A 265 6.78 35.68 -8.61
N PRO A 266 6.70 36.98 -8.93
CA PRO A 266 7.63 37.78 -9.73
C PRO A 266 8.88 38.28 -8.98
N ALA A 267 8.88 38.24 -7.64
CA ALA A 267 10.01 38.66 -6.81
C ALA A 267 10.27 37.67 -5.67
N SER A 268 11.53 37.61 -5.24
CA SER A 268 11.92 36.88 -4.02
C SER A 268 11.47 37.66 -2.79
N ALA A 269 11.09 36.95 -1.74
CA ALA A 269 10.57 37.57 -0.52
C ALA A 269 11.03 36.82 0.74
N PHE A 270 10.98 37.52 1.87
CA PHE A 270 11.08 36.86 3.17
C PHE A 270 9.76 36.18 3.48
N VAL A 271 9.77 34.85 3.46
CA VAL A 271 8.61 34.03 3.79
C VAL A 271 8.79 33.50 5.20
N GLN A 272 7.71 33.46 5.98
CA GLN A 272 7.68 32.75 7.25
C GLN A 272 7.38 31.28 7.00
N GLY A 273 8.20 30.41 7.56
CA GLY A 273 8.10 28.96 7.46
C GLY A 273 8.19 28.26 8.81
N LEU A 274 8.10 26.93 8.76
CA LEU A 274 8.17 26.03 9.89
C LEU A 274 9.44 25.19 9.80
N GLU A 275 10.36 25.34 10.74
CA GLU A 275 11.50 24.45 10.90
C GLU A 275 11.10 23.30 11.83
N ILE A 276 11.23 22.06 11.37
CA ILE A 276 10.99 20.86 12.16
C ILE A 276 12.34 20.26 12.51
N ARG A 277 12.56 20.08 13.81
CA ARG A 277 13.80 19.58 14.37
C ARG A 277 13.58 18.18 14.90
N LEU A 278 14.30 17.23 14.33
CA LEU A 278 14.32 15.83 14.75
C LEU A 278 15.69 15.53 15.34
N VAL A 279 15.73 15.07 16.58
CA VAL A 279 16.97 14.61 17.21
C VAL A 279 17.05 13.10 17.06
N ILE A 280 18.18 12.60 16.56
CA ILE A 280 18.40 11.19 16.23
C ILE A 280 19.56 10.66 17.07
N ASP A 281 19.34 9.53 17.72
CA ASP A 281 20.40 8.67 18.28
C ASP A 281 21.12 7.98 17.11
N GLU A 282 22.32 8.46 16.80
CA GLU A 282 23.11 8.00 15.66
C GLU A 282 23.48 6.52 15.80
N GLN A 283 23.78 6.06 17.01
CA GLN A 283 24.16 4.68 17.29
C GLN A 283 23.02 3.71 16.93
N ARG A 284 21.77 4.10 17.22
CA ARG A 284 20.58 3.32 16.85
C ARG A 284 20.24 3.43 15.36
N PHE A 285 20.72 4.46 14.67
CA PHE A 285 20.37 4.76 13.27
C PHE A 285 21.44 4.37 12.23
N LEU A 286 22.61 3.83 12.64
CA LEU A 286 23.78 3.53 11.79
C LEU A 286 23.51 2.77 10.48
N ARG A 287 22.44 1.97 10.41
CA ARG A 287 22.12 1.14 9.23
C ARG A 287 21.15 1.82 8.25
N PHE A 288 20.78 3.08 8.48
CA PHE A 288 19.76 3.79 7.74
C PHE A 288 20.28 5.08 7.14
N SER A 289 19.70 5.48 6.01
CA SER A 289 20.04 6.73 5.35
C SER A 289 19.37 7.91 6.06
N LEU A 290 20.19 8.79 6.64
CA LEU A 290 19.73 10.07 7.20
C LEU A 290 19.15 10.97 6.11
N ASP A 291 19.71 10.94 4.90
CA ASP A 291 19.19 11.72 3.77
C ASP A 291 17.84 11.20 3.30
N GLY A 292 17.71 9.86 3.18
CA GLY A 292 16.43 9.24 2.83
C GLY A 292 15.32 9.54 3.83
N LEU A 293 15.64 9.47 5.13
CA LEU A 293 14.72 9.87 6.19
C LEU A 293 14.35 11.35 6.05
N GLY A 294 15.34 12.23 5.93
CA GLY A 294 15.12 13.68 5.83
C GLY A 294 14.21 14.06 4.66
N ARG A 295 14.44 13.49 3.47
CA ARG A 295 13.58 13.72 2.28
C ARG A 295 12.17 13.17 2.46
N ALA A 296 12.01 12.01 3.08
CA ALA A 296 10.70 11.45 3.38
C ALA A 296 9.92 12.36 4.35
N MET A 297 10.60 12.88 5.37
CA MET A 297 10.02 13.77 6.36
C MET A 297 9.65 15.14 5.78
N GLU A 298 10.47 15.69 4.88
CA GLU A 298 10.15 16.92 4.16
C GLU A 298 8.80 16.82 3.45
N ARG A 299 8.57 15.72 2.71
CA ARG A 299 7.30 15.44 2.03
C ARG A 299 6.15 15.20 3.01
N PHE A 300 6.41 14.48 4.09
CA PHE A 300 5.40 14.20 5.11
C PHE A 300 4.86 15.48 5.77
N PHE A 301 5.72 16.49 5.96
CA PHE A 301 5.34 17.71 6.64
C PHE A 301 4.85 18.84 5.72
N THR A 302 4.89 18.69 4.38
CA THR A 302 4.32 19.72 3.47
C THR A 302 2.85 20.06 3.74
N PRO A 303 1.96 19.12 4.15
CA PRO A 303 0.57 19.43 4.45
C PRO A 303 0.36 20.16 5.79
N TYR A 304 1.41 20.38 6.59
CA TYR A 304 1.31 21.08 7.87
C TYR A 304 1.35 22.61 7.73
N VAL A 305 1.70 23.11 6.55
CA VAL A 305 1.82 24.54 6.28
C VAL A 305 1.09 24.91 4.99
N PRO A 306 0.52 26.13 4.90
CA PRO A 306 -0.18 26.59 3.70
C PRO A 306 0.77 26.74 2.52
N VAL A 307 0.22 26.75 1.31
CA VAL A 307 0.96 26.99 0.04
C VAL A 307 1.76 28.29 0.01
N THR A 308 1.44 29.25 0.87
CA THR A 308 2.16 30.54 1.01
C THR A 308 3.35 30.48 1.98
N SER A 309 3.60 29.31 2.58
CA SER A 309 4.64 29.06 3.56
C SER A 309 5.55 27.90 3.10
N PHE A 310 6.56 27.59 3.90
CA PHE A 310 7.48 26.48 3.65
C PHE A 310 7.74 25.69 4.93
N VAL A 311 8.14 24.43 4.75
CA VAL A 311 8.64 23.57 5.82
C VAL A 311 10.11 23.24 5.57
N GLN A 312 10.90 23.18 6.63
CA GLN A 312 12.31 22.78 6.56
C GLN A 312 12.59 21.75 7.64
N VAL A 313 13.09 20.57 7.27
CA VAL A 313 13.45 19.52 8.22
C VAL A 313 14.95 19.57 8.51
N VAL A 314 15.30 19.57 9.79
CA VAL A 314 16.69 19.54 10.26
C VAL A 314 16.86 18.38 11.23
N LEU A 315 17.87 17.55 10.96
CA LEU A 315 18.23 16.40 11.78
C LEU A 315 19.43 16.77 12.65
N PHE A 316 19.34 16.48 13.94
CA PHE A 316 20.38 16.74 14.93
C PHE A 316 20.85 15.44 15.58
N SER A 317 22.11 15.40 15.98
CA SER A 317 22.69 14.33 16.80
C SER A 317 22.18 14.40 18.23
N ALA A 318 21.77 13.26 18.80
CA ALA A 318 21.46 13.16 20.23
C ALA A 318 22.71 13.31 21.11
N ASP A 319 23.85 12.79 20.65
CA ASP A 319 25.08 12.72 21.45
C ASP A 319 25.83 14.06 21.45
N THR A 320 25.94 14.70 20.28
CA THR A 320 26.76 15.90 20.10
C THR A 320 25.94 17.19 19.96
N GLY A 321 24.64 17.08 19.67
CA GLY A 321 23.80 18.22 19.29
C GLY A 321 24.15 18.82 17.92
N ALA A 322 25.10 18.25 17.18
CA ALA A 322 25.49 18.73 15.87
C ALA A 322 24.38 18.54 14.83
N VAL A 323 24.37 19.40 13.81
CA VAL A 323 23.46 19.25 12.67
C VAL A 323 23.97 18.12 11.77
N LEU A 324 23.21 17.03 11.72
CA LEU A 324 23.50 15.88 10.85
C LEU A 324 23.07 16.15 9.41
N ARG A 325 21.93 16.81 9.25
CA ARG A 325 21.38 17.15 7.95
C ARG A 325 20.48 18.36 8.06
N ARG A 326 20.63 19.31 7.14
CA ARG A 326 19.66 20.39 6.94
C ARG A 326 19.05 20.24 5.55
N GLY A 327 17.74 20.01 5.52
CA GLY A 327 16.95 19.89 4.30
C GLY A 327 16.79 21.20 3.56
N GLU A 328 16.45 21.13 2.28
CA GLU A 328 16.02 22.31 1.53
C GLU A 328 14.60 22.72 1.93
N PRO A 329 14.26 24.03 1.94
CA PRO A 329 12.91 24.48 2.21
C PRO A 329 11.91 23.94 1.17
N CYS A 330 10.91 23.21 1.63
CA CYS A 330 9.86 22.62 0.80
C CYS A 330 8.59 23.48 0.88
N PRO A 331 7.98 23.87 -0.25
CA PRO A 331 6.71 24.60 -0.24
C PRO A 331 5.59 23.82 0.47
N GLY A 332 4.71 24.55 1.15
CA GLY A 332 3.50 23.96 1.73
C GLY A 332 2.52 23.46 0.67
N SER A 333 1.64 22.54 1.07
CA SER A 333 0.60 21.98 0.20
C SER A 333 -0.82 22.20 0.71
N GLN A 334 -1.00 22.81 1.89
CA GLN A 334 -2.33 23.06 2.42
C GLN A 334 -3.00 24.23 1.67
N PRO A 335 -4.22 24.05 1.13
CA PRO A 335 -4.95 25.14 0.49
C PRO A 335 -5.17 26.31 1.44
N LEU A 336 -5.21 27.53 0.88
CA LEU A 336 -5.68 28.70 1.63
C LEU A 336 -7.19 28.53 1.83
N ALA A 337 -7.62 28.61 3.09
CA ALA A 337 -9.03 28.56 3.46
C ALA A 337 -9.76 29.86 3.08
#